data_AF-A0A7S0HM16-F1
#
_entry.id   AF-A0A7S0HM16-F1
#
_cell.length_a   1.000
_cell.length_b   1.000
_cell.length_c   1.000
_cell.angle_alpha   90.00
_cell.angle_beta   90.00
_cell.angle_gamma   90.00
#
_symmetry.space_group_name_H-M   'P 1'
#
loop_
_entity.id
_entity.type
_entity.pdbx_description
1 polymer ?
#
loop_
_entity_poly.entity_id
_entity_poly.type
_entity_poly.pdbx_seq_one_letter_code
_entity_poly.pdbx_strand_id
1 'polypeptide(L)'
;NFAEMRFLFGGATACGAAAAVGTAFLWRRRDAAEDGKPLRALKPDVSLMCPLQSKQWVGTDTVLLRFGLPSPEHVLGLPVPGHVMVIDEAFIYRPYSPVTVDASTK
;
A
#
# COMPACT_ATOMS: atom_id res chain seq x y z
N ASN A 1 -36.77 27.57 46.49
CA ASN A 1 -37.65 27.12 45.39
C ASN A 1 -37.14 25.74 44.96
N PHE A 2 -37.67 24.70 45.60
CA PHE A 2 -37.10 23.36 45.66
C PHE A 2 -37.98 22.45 44.78
N ALA A 3 -37.47 21.99 43.64
CA ALA A 3 -38.20 21.10 42.75
C ALA A 3 -37.95 19.64 43.17
N GLU A 4 -39.01 18.97 43.63
CA GLU A 4 -39.02 17.53 43.89
C GLU A 4 -38.79 16.73 42.61
N MET A 5 -37.73 15.93 42.58
CA MET A 5 -37.54 14.84 41.62
C MET A 5 -37.94 13.52 42.29
N ARG A 6 -39.16 13.07 42.03
CA ARG A 6 -39.63 11.74 42.44
C ARG A 6 -39.18 10.73 41.38
N PHE A 7 -38.07 10.04 41.63
CA PHE A 7 -37.66 8.86 40.87
C PHE A 7 -38.48 7.65 41.34
N LEU A 8 -39.49 7.28 40.55
CA LEU A 8 -40.12 5.96 40.62
C LEU A 8 -39.18 4.95 39.96
N PHE A 9 -38.47 4.16 40.77
CA PHE A 9 -37.80 2.93 40.30
C PHE A 9 -38.87 1.87 39.97
N GLY A 10 -39.36 1.91 38.74
CA GLY A 10 -40.09 0.81 38.11
C GLY A 10 -39.13 0.06 37.19
N GLY A 11 -38.80 -1.18 37.54
CA GLY A 11 -37.81 -1.99 36.84
C GLY A 11 -38.21 -2.36 35.41
N ALA A 12 -37.20 -2.50 34.57
CA ALA A 12 -37.07 -3.48 33.49
C ALA A 12 -35.85 -3.07 32.64
N THR A 13 -34.66 -3.51 33.06
CA THR A 13 -33.44 -3.41 32.26
C THR A 13 -33.56 -4.38 31.09
N ALA A 14 -34.13 -3.93 29.98
CA ALA A 14 -34.12 -4.68 28.74
C ALA A 14 -32.71 -4.57 28.13
N CYS A 15 -31.99 -5.69 28.08
CA CYS A 15 -30.74 -5.89 27.36
C CYS A 15 -30.93 -5.69 25.84
N GLY A 16 -31.22 -4.47 25.40
CA GLY A 16 -31.46 -4.13 23.99
C GLY A 16 -30.28 -3.47 23.29
N ALA A 17 -29.24 -3.05 24.02
CA ALA A 17 -28.15 -2.25 23.45
C ALA A 17 -26.94 -3.07 22.98
N ALA A 18 -26.74 -4.30 23.47
CA ALA A 18 -25.52 -5.07 23.18
C ALA A 18 -25.50 -5.66 21.75
N ALA A 19 -26.68 -6.02 21.20
CA ALA A 19 -26.77 -6.60 19.86
C ALA A 19 -26.45 -5.58 18.76
N ALA A 20 -26.95 -4.34 18.90
CA ALA A 20 -26.73 -3.28 17.91
C ALA A 20 -25.25 -2.84 17.83
N VAL A 21 -24.57 -2.77 18.98
CA VAL A 21 -23.12 -2.47 19.03
C VAL A 21 -22.31 -3.62 18.41
N GLY A 22 -22.69 -4.87 18.69
CA GLY A 22 -22.03 -6.05 18.12
C GLY A 22 -22.17 -6.18 16.60
N THR A 23 -23.36 -5.94 16.05
CA THR A 23 -23.58 -5.97 14.59
C THR A 23 -22.92 -4.79 13.88
N ALA A 24 -22.90 -3.59 14.50
CA ALA A 24 -22.17 -2.45 13.97
C ALA A 24 -20.64 -2.67 13.98
N PHE A 25 -20.10 -3.33 15.02
CA PHE A 25 -18.69 -3.67 15.09
C PHE A 25 -18.27 -4.71 14.04
N LEU A 26 -19.15 -5.69 13.75
CA LEU A 26 -18.90 -6.69 12.69
C LEU A 26 -18.99 -6.10 11.28
N TRP A 27 -19.88 -5.13 11.03
CA TRP A 27 -19.90 -4.38 9.76
C TRP A 27 -18.68 -3.46 9.62
N ARG A 28 -18.28 -2.75 10.69
CA ARG A 28 -17.08 -1.87 10.68
C ARG A 28 -15.77 -2.62 10.45
N ARG A 29 -15.73 -3.94 10.65
CA ARG A 29 -14.55 -4.78 10.38
C ARG A 29 -14.50 -5.32 8.95
N ARG A 30 -15.59 -5.20 8.18
CA ARG A 30 -15.69 -5.75 6.82
C ARG A 30 -15.27 -4.75 5.73
N ASP A 31 -15.21 -3.46 6.04
CA ASP A 31 -14.79 -2.41 5.10
C ASP A 31 -13.26 -2.25 4.99
N ALA A 32 -12.48 -3.15 5.59
CA ALA A 32 -11.02 -3.17 5.53
C ALA A 32 -10.47 -4.21 4.53
N ALA A 33 -11.27 -4.60 3.54
CA ALA A 33 -10.75 -5.28 2.36
C ALA A 33 -10.15 -4.21 1.45
N GLU A 34 -8.87 -3.91 1.65
CA GLU A 34 -8.12 -3.01 0.77
C GLU A 34 -8.32 -3.42 -0.70
N ASP A 35 -8.91 -2.47 -1.43
CA ASP A 35 -9.25 -2.52 -2.85
C ASP A 35 -8.08 -2.94 -3.72
N GLY A 36 -8.36 -3.52 -4.89
CA GLY A 36 -7.43 -4.10 -5.88
C GLY A 36 -6.36 -3.18 -6.47
N LYS A 37 -5.58 -2.54 -5.60
CA LYS A 37 -4.40 -1.73 -5.90
C LYS A 37 -3.25 -2.69 -6.18
N PRO A 38 -2.51 -2.51 -7.28
CA PRO A 38 -1.39 -3.38 -7.59
C PRO A 38 -0.29 -3.25 -6.52
N LEU A 39 0.37 -4.37 -6.24
CA LEU A 39 1.40 -4.45 -5.21
C LEU A 39 2.62 -3.62 -5.65
N ARG A 40 3.00 -2.64 -4.82
CA ARG A 40 4.17 -1.79 -5.09
C ARG A 40 5.44 -2.48 -4.63
N ALA A 41 6.39 -2.65 -5.54
CA ALA A 41 7.68 -3.25 -5.24
C ALA A 41 8.60 -2.28 -4.47
N LEU A 42 8.58 -0.98 -4.83
CA LEU A 42 9.45 0.01 -4.19
C LEU A 42 8.78 0.62 -2.95
N LYS A 43 9.51 0.61 -1.84
CA LYS A 43 9.18 1.34 -0.61
C LYS A 43 10.31 2.32 -0.31
N PRO A 44 10.02 3.52 0.23
CA PRO A 44 11.03 4.59 0.37
C PRO A 44 12.22 4.19 1.25
N ASP A 45 11.99 3.35 2.26
CA ASP A 45 13.02 3.00 3.25
C ASP A 45 13.70 1.63 3.01
N VAL A 46 13.35 0.93 1.92
CA VAL A 46 13.80 -0.45 1.68
C VAL A 46 14.46 -0.57 0.32
N SER A 47 15.74 -0.93 0.30
CA SER A 47 16.44 -1.31 -0.92
C SER A 47 15.96 -2.66 -1.43
N LEU A 48 15.75 -2.74 -2.75
CA LEU A 48 15.23 -3.93 -3.40
C LEU A 48 16.33 -4.61 -4.21
N MET A 49 16.65 -5.85 -3.87
CA MET A 49 17.52 -6.70 -4.68
C MET A 49 16.71 -7.30 -5.83
N CYS A 50 16.94 -6.81 -7.04
CA CYS A 50 16.28 -7.31 -8.25
C CYS A 50 17.28 -8.07 -9.13
N PRO A 51 16.98 -9.31 -9.57
CA PRO A 51 17.83 -9.99 -10.53
C PRO A 51 17.77 -9.29 -11.90
N LEU A 52 18.92 -9.22 -12.58
CA LEU A 52 18.98 -8.77 -13.96
C LEU A 52 18.35 -9.83 -14.87
N GLN A 53 17.18 -9.55 -15.44
CA GLN A 53 16.48 -10.45 -16.35
C GLN A 53 17.06 -10.44 -17.76
N SER A 54 17.38 -9.25 -18.28
CA SER A 54 17.96 -9.12 -19.61
C SER A 54 18.84 -7.89 -19.73
N LYS A 55 19.90 -8.02 -20.51
CA LYS A 55 20.76 -6.93 -20.97
C LYS A 55 20.77 -6.93 -22.48
N GLN A 56 20.21 -5.89 -23.09
CA GLN A 56 20.14 -5.73 -24.54
C GLN A 56 21.01 -4.54 -24.95
N TRP A 57 21.88 -4.74 -25.94
CA TRP A 57 22.61 -3.65 -26.57
C TRP A 57 21.71 -2.94 -27.58
N VAL A 58 21.50 -1.64 -27.39
CA VAL A 58 20.70 -0.78 -28.29
C VAL A 58 21.61 0.03 -29.21
N GLY A 59 22.81 0.37 -28.73
CA GLY A 59 23.86 1.04 -29.50
C GLY A 59 25.25 0.59 -29.06
N THR A 60 26.29 1.29 -29.53
CA THR A 60 27.70 0.95 -29.24
C THR A 60 28.03 1.08 -27.75
N ASP A 61 27.45 2.07 -27.08
CA ASP A 61 27.68 2.41 -25.66
C ASP A 61 26.40 2.35 -24.81
N THR A 62 25.28 2.00 -25.43
CA THR A 62 23.95 2.11 -24.82
C THR A 62 23.35 0.72 -24.63
N VAL A 63 22.98 0.43 -23.38
CA VAL A 63 22.36 -0.84 -22.99
C VAL A 63 21.01 -0.62 -22.31
N LEU A 64 20.04 -1.45 -22.67
CA LEU A 64 18.77 -1.56 -21.98
C LEU A 64 18.87 -2.70 -20.97
N LEU A 65 18.71 -2.36 -19.69
CA LEU A 65 18.73 -3.30 -18.58
C LEU A 65 17.30 -3.52 -18.10
N ARG A 66 16.88 -4.78 -18.03
CA ARG A 66 15.59 -5.17 -17.48
C ARG A 66 15.80 -5.93 -16.19
N PHE A 67 15.22 -5.42 -15.12
CA PHE A 67 15.26 -6.04 -13.80
C PHE A 67 13.94 -6.75 -13.54
N GLY A 68 14.03 -7.93 -12.92
CA GLY A 68 12.87 -8.67 -12.46
C GLY A 68 12.38 -8.13 -11.14
N LEU A 69 11.09 -7.78 -11.05
CA LEU A 69 10.46 -7.51 -9.76
C LEU A 69 10.26 -8.83 -8.98
N PRO A 70 10.05 -8.78 -7.65
CA PRO A 70 9.86 -9.96 -6.81
C PRO A 70 8.70 -10.86 -7.23
N SER A 71 7.64 -10.28 -7.81
CA SER A 71 6.54 -11.03 -8.40
C SER A 71 6.05 -10.34 -9.69
N PRO A 72 5.50 -11.10 -10.65
CA PRO A 72 5.01 -10.56 -11.92
C PRO A 72 3.78 -9.66 -11.77
N GLU A 73 3.06 -9.76 -10.64
CA GLU A 73 1.91 -8.92 -10.32
C GLU A 73 2.31 -7.57 -9.71
N HIS A 74 3.59 -7.41 -9.35
CA HIS A 74 4.08 -6.17 -8.78
C HIS A 74 4.30 -5.11 -9.86
N VAL A 75 4.01 -3.87 -9.50
CA VAL A 75 4.38 -2.66 -10.23
C VAL A 75 5.52 -1.95 -9.50
N LEU A 76 6.27 -1.10 -10.19
CA LEU A 76 7.38 -0.38 -9.54
C LEU A 76 6.85 0.56 -8.44
N GLY A 77 5.72 1.22 -8.72
CA GLY A 77 5.03 2.12 -7.80
C GLY A 77 5.66 3.51 -7.73
N LEU A 78 6.35 3.95 -8.80
CA LEU A 78 7.04 5.23 -8.82
C LEU A 78 6.10 6.35 -9.31
N PRO A 79 5.89 7.43 -8.54
CA PRO A 79 5.12 8.57 -9.02
C PRO A 79 5.87 9.28 -10.16
N VAL A 80 5.13 9.82 -11.14
CA VAL A 80 5.71 10.59 -12.25
C VAL A 80 5.55 12.09 -11.95
N PRO A 81 6.62 12.90 -11.96
CA PRO A 81 8.02 12.55 -12.26
C PRO A 81 8.76 11.91 -11.06
N GLY A 82 9.65 10.95 -11.33
CA GLY A 82 10.45 10.24 -10.32
C GLY A 82 11.65 9.48 -10.90
N HIS A 83 12.64 9.16 -10.07
CA HIS A 83 13.82 8.36 -10.42
C HIS A 83 14.09 7.25 -9.39
N VAL A 84 14.86 6.25 -9.78
CA VAL A 84 15.32 5.15 -8.90
C VAL A 84 16.83 5.20 -8.71
N MET A 85 17.29 4.77 -7.54
CA MET A 85 18.71 4.64 -7.24
C MET A 85 19.15 3.20 -7.49
N VAL A 86 20.06 2.99 -8.43
CA VAL A 86 20.68 1.69 -8.68
C VAL A 86 22.01 1.62 -7.96
N ILE A 87 22.23 0.51 -7.27
CA ILE A 87 23.46 0.23 -6.51
C ILE A 87 24.19 -0.90 -7.23
N ASP A 88 25.45 -0.66 -7.54
CA ASP A 88 26.35 -1.62 -8.17
C ASP A 88 27.07 -2.49 -7.13
N GLU A 89 27.80 -3.52 -7.56
CA GLU A 89 28.61 -4.38 -6.68
C GLU A 89 29.71 -3.60 -5.94
N ALA A 90 30.17 -2.50 -6.52
CA ALA A 90 31.13 -1.58 -5.90
C ALA A 90 30.49 -0.55 -4.93
N PHE A 91 29.22 -0.74 -4.54
CA PHE A 91 28.45 0.18 -3.68
C PHE A 91 28.37 1.62 -4.23
N ILE A 92 28.40 1.77 -5.55
CA ILE A 92 28.24 3.06 -6.21
C ILE A 92 26.76 3.30 -6.51
N TYR A 93 26.24 4.41 -6.00
CA TYR A 93 24.85 4.83 -6.17
C TYR A 93 24.70 5.70 -7.41
N ARG A 94 23.78 5.34 -8.30
CA ARG A 94 23.52 6.08 -9.54
C ARG A 94 22.02 6.30 -9.74
N PRO A 95 21.56 7.54 -9.95
CA PRO A 95 20.17 7.81 -10.27
C PRO A 95 19.88 7.46 -11.73
N TYR A 96 18.81 6.71 -11.97
CA TYR A 96 18.28 6.45 -13.32
C TYR A 96 16.78 6.68 -13.34
N SER A 97 16.27 7.21 -14.45
CA SER A 97 14.82 7.28 -14.70
C SER A 97 14.40 6.05 -15.49
N PRO A 98 13.45 5.24 -15.01
CA PRO A 98 12.99 4.08 -15.75
C PRO A 98 12.28 4.52 -17.04
N VAL A 99 12.52 3.78 -18.12
CA VAL A 99 11.82 3.97 -19.39
C VAL A 99 10.41 3.36 -19.37
N THR A 100 10.15 2.44 -18.44
CA THR A 100 8.83 1.82 -18.25
C THR A 100 8.00 2.64 -17.27
N VAL A 101 6.74 2.91 -17.64
CA VAL A 101 5.75 3.54 -16.77
C VAL A 101 4.76 2.51 -16.25
N ASP A 102 4.33 2.66 -15.00
CA ASP A 102 3.29 1.80 -14.43
C ASP A 102 1.93 2.18 -15.02
N ALA A 103 1.21 1.20 -15.59
CA ALA A 103 -0.10 1.42 -16.20
C ALA A 103 -1.22 1.75 -15.19
N SER A 104 -0.97 1.54 -13.88
CA SER A 104 -1.98 1.67 -12.83
C SER A 104 -2.15 3.09 -12.29
N THR A 105 -1.25 4.01 -12.59
CA THR A 105 -1.35 5.40 -12.09
C THR A 105 -2.28 6.17 -13.02
N LYS A 106 -3.58 6.13 -12.75
CA LYS A 106 -4.60 6.96 -13.42
C LYS A 106 -5.35 7.81 -12.40
#